data_AF-A0A960LJ95-F1
#
_entry.id   AF-A0A960LJ95-F1
#
_cell.length_a   1.000
_cell.length_b   1.000
_cell.length_c   1.000
_cell.angle_alpha   90.00
_cell.angle_beta   90.00
_cell.angle_gamma   90.00
#
_symmetry.space_group_name_H-M   'P 1'
#
loop_
_entity.id
_entity.type
_entity.pdbx_description
1 polymer ?
#
loop_
_entity_poly.entity_id
_entity_poly.type
_entity_poly.pdbx_seq_one_letter_code
_entity_poly.pdbx_strand_id
1 'polypeptide(L)'
;MKILYCRCAFAQVVPQETKDAVLEKLCESGASFETVSDLCEMAARKDDRLKELLGDGETPVKIAACYPRAVKWLFHNAGVPFPQEEGKVEVLNMRDQSAEDIVNELTGN
;
A
#
# COMPACT_ATOMS: atom_id res chain seq x y z
N MET A 1 -2.44 -11.21 8.26
CA MET A 1 -2.51 -9.84 7.71
C MET A 1 -1.38 -9.70 6.70
N LYS A 2 -1.66 -9.14 5.52
CA LYS A 2 -0.66 -8.85 4.49
C LYS A 2 -0.35 -7.35 4.51
N ILE A 3 0.93 -7.00 4.42
CA ILE A 3 1.36 -5.60 4.29
C ILE A 3 1.86 -5.39 2.87
N LEU A 4 1.40 -4.32 2.23
CA LEU A 4 1.83 -3.88 0.91
C LEU A 4 2.41 -2.47 1.02
N TYR A 5 3.64 -2.30 0.57
CA TYR A 5 4.32 -1.01 0.55
C TYR A 5 4.56 -0.57 -0.89
N CYS A 6 4.07 0.62 -1.24
CA CYS A 6 4.29 1.24 -2.55
C CYS A 6 5.40 2.28 -2.47
N ARG A 7 6.45 2.09 -3.27
CA ARG A 7 7.62 2.97 -3.27
C ARG A 7 7.39 4.33 -3.92
N CYS A 8 6.33 4.48 -4.73
CA CYS A 8 5.99 5.71 -5.45
C CYS A 8 7.23 6.28 -6.18
N ALA A 9 7.92 5.42 -6.93
CA ALA A 9 9.16 5.76 -7.61
C ALA A 9 8.92 6.63 -8.86
N PHE A 10 7.80 6.43 -9.54
CA PHE A 10 7.39 7.15 -10.74
C PHE A 10 6.69 8.48 -10.43
N ALA A 11 5.57 8.45 -9.70
CA ALA A 11 4.77 9.65 -9.47
C ALA A 11 5.41 10.63 -8.48
N GLN A 12 6.26 10.11 -7.56
CA GLN A 12 7.03 10.90 -6.59
C GLN A 12 6.19 11.89 -5.76
N VAL A 13 4.92 11.57 -5.51
CA VAL A 13 3.99 12.42 -4.73
C VAL A 13 4.08 12.19 -3.22
N VAL A 14 4.81 11.16 -2.79
CA VAL A 14 5.11 10.88 -1.38
C VAL A 14 6.48 11.48 -1.06
N PRO A 15 6.63 12.27 0.03
CA PRO A 15 7.92 12.81 0.44
C PRO A 15 8.98 11.71 0.58
N GLN A 16 10.17 11.95 0.04
CA GLN A 16 11.27 10.97 0.02
C GLN A 16 11.61 10.47 1.42
N GLU A 17 11.72 11.38 2.39
CA GLU A 17 11.99 11.06 3.79
C GLU A 17 10.94 10.11 4.39
N THR A 18 9.66 10.33 4.11
CA THR A 18 8.58 9.52 4.66
C THR A 18 8.64 8.09 4.12
N LYS A 19 8.77 7.94 2.80
CA LYS A 19 8.81 6.61 2.20
C LYS A 19 10.09 5.85 2.59
N ASP A 20 11.22 6.52 2.74
CA ASP A 20 12.47 5.89 3.19
C ASP A 20 12.35 5.43 4.64
N ALA A 21 11.87 6.29 5.54
CA ALA A 21 11.68 5.97 6.94
C ALA A 21 10.66 4.84 7.17
N VAL A 22 9.55 4.81 6.41
CA VAL A 22 8.58 3.70 6.48
C VAL A 22 9.24 2.38 6.07
N LEU A 23 10.01 2.38 4.99
CA LEU A 23 10.67 1.16 4.51
C LEU A 23 11.73 0.66 5.50
N GLU A 24 12.56 1.56 6.02
CA GLU A 24 13.57 1.25 7.03
C GLU A 24 12.94 0.62 8.27
N LYS A 25 11.94 1.29 8.85
CA LYS A 25 11.21 0.79 10.02
C LYS A 25 10.46 -0.52 9.76
N LEU A 26 9.91 -0.73 8.56
CA LEU A 26 9.32 -2.02 8.18
C LEU A 26 10.37 -3.14 8.18
N CYS A 27 11.55 -2.89 7.61
CA CYS A 27 12.67 -3.83 7.66
C CYS A 27 13.11 -4.12 9.10
N GLU A 28 13.22 -3.09 9.94
CA GLU A 28 13.60 -3.23 11.35
C GLU A 28 12.55 -3.98 12.19
N SER A 29 11.26 -3.81 11.87
CA SER A 29 10.16 -4.48 12.58
C SER A 29 10.16 -6.01 12.44
N GLY A 30 10.84 -6.54 11.42
CA GLY A 30 10.82 -7.97 11.08
C GLY A 30 9.47 -8.47 10.55
N ALA A 31 8.48 -7.59 10.33
CA ALA A 31 7.20 -7.96 9.74
C ALA A 31 7.39 -8.40 8.28
N SER A 32 6.59 -9.38 7.84
CA SER A 32 6.55 -9.76 6.42
C SER A 32 5.72 -8.76 5.62
N PHE A 33 6.30 -8.19 4.58
CA PHE A 33 5.63 -7.25 3.68
C PHE A 33 6.05 -7.46 2.23
N GLU A 34 5.16 -7.11 1.30
CA GLU A 34 5.44 -7.07 -0.13
C GLU A 34 5.69 -5.61 -0.55
N THR A 35 6.70 -5.40 -1.40
CA THR A 35 7.03 -4.07 -1.94
C THR A 35 6.77 -4.04 -3.44
N VAL A 36 6.19 -2.93 -3.91
CA VAL A 36 6.07 -2.62 -5.34
C VAL A 36 6.68 -1.26 -5.64
N SER A 37 7.25 -1.10 -6.84
CA SER A 37 7.78 0.18 -7.29
C SER A 37 6.66 1.22 -7.37
N ASP A 38 5.60 0.89 -8.11
CA ASP A 38 4.55 1.84 -8.49
C ASP A 38 3.20 1.16 -8.72
N LEU A 39 2.27 1.31 -7.77
CA LEU A 39 0.88 0.90 -7.98
C LEU A 39 0.25 1.63 -9.18
N CYS A 40 0.68 2.87 -9.46
CA CYS A 40 0.16 3.64 -10.58
C CYS A 40 0.56 3.08 -11.95
N GLU A 41 1.78 2.57 -12.08
CA GLU A 41 2.24 1.92 -13.31
C GLU A 41 1.55 0.57 -13.50
N MET A 42 1.49 -0.26 -12.46
CA MET A 42 0.78 -1.55 -12.49
C MET A 42 -0.67 -1.35 -12.94
N ALA A 43 -1.35 -0.34 -12.39
CA ALA A 43 -2.74 -0.05 -12.76
C ALA A 43 -2.88 0.48 -14.18
N ALA A 44 -1.94 1.30 -14.68
CA ALA A 44 -1.93 1.77 -16.05
C ALA A 44 -1.79 0.62 -17.06
N ARG A 45 -1.04 -0.43 -16.68
CA ARG A 45 -0.86 -1.65 -17.49
C ARG A 45 -1.94 -2.71 -17.28
N LYS A 46 -2.88 -2.49 -16.35
CA LYS A 46 -3.86 -3.49 -15.89
C LYS A 46 -3.17 -4.81 -15.48
N ASP A 47 -2.09 -4.69 -14.72
CA ASP A 47 -1.28 -5.81 -14.26
C ASP A 47 -2.12 -6.77 -13.40
N ASP A 48 -2.22 -8.04 -13.80
CA ASP A 48 -2.99 -9.07 -13.11
C ASP A 48 -2.49 -9.31 -11.68
N ARG A 49 -1.22 -9.02 -11.38
CA ARG A 49 -0.67 -9.10 -10.03
C ARG A 49 -1.40 -8.22 -9.02
N LEU A 50 -2.07 -7.14 -9.45
CA LEU A 50 -2.89 -6.32 -8.56
C LEU A 50 -4.00 -7.13 -7.88
N LYS A 51 -4.53 -8.19 -8.52
CA LYS A 51 -5.50 -9.11 -7.91
C LYS A 51 -4.85 -9.92 -6.79
N GLU A 52 -3.67 -10.46 -7.05
CA GLU A 52 -2.88 -11.24 -6.09
C GLU A 52 -2.43 -10.41 -4.88
N LEU A 53 -2.20 -9.10 -5.09
CA LEU A 53 -1.84 -8.17 -4.02
C LEU A 53 -2.94 -7.99 -2.97
N LEU A 54 -4.20 -7.93 -3.40
CA LEU A 54 -5.36 -7.91 -2.51
C LEU A 54 -5.75 -9.31 -2.01
N GLY A 55 -5.25 -10.36 -2.68
CA GLY A 55 -5.55 -11.76 -2.39
C GLY A 55 -7.02 -12.11 -2.68
N ASP A 56 -7.43 -13.28 -2.20
CA ASP A 56 -8.79 -13.80 -2.41
C ASP A 56 -9.85 -13.15 -1.47
N GLY A 57 -9.49 -12.04 -0.82
CA GLY A 57 -10.35 -11.33 0.12
C GLY A 57 -10.45 -11.95 1.52
N GLU A 58 -9.83 -13.10 1.79
CA GLU A 58 -9.86 -13.71 3.12
C GLU A 58 -8.91 -13.04 4.12
N THR A 59 -7.70 -12.72 3.68
CA THR A 59 -6.67 -12.11 4.53
C THR A 59 -6.74 -10.58 4.44
N PRO A 60 -6.89 -9.86 5.57
CA PRO A 60 -6.81 -8.40 5.58
C PRO A 60 -5.48 -7.87 5.02
N VAL A 61 -5.56 -6.82 4.20
CA VAL A 61 -4.42 -6.17 3.57
C VAL A 61 -4.30 -4.72 4.04
N LYS A 62 -3.13 -4.34 4.56
CA LYS A 62 -2.79 -2.94 4.82
C LYS A 62 -1.81 -2.43 3.77
N ILE A 63 -2.11 -1.28 3.18
CA ILE A 63 -1.36 -0.70 2.07
C ILE A 63 -0.78 0.64 2.49
N ALA A 64 0.54 0.76 2.58
CA ALA A 64 1.21 2.06 2.71
C ALA A 64 1.54 2.61 1.32
N ALA A 65 0.91 3.73 0.96
CA ALA A 65 1.00 4.32 -0.38
C ALA A 65 0.76 5.84 -0.36
N CYS A 66 0.30 6.41 -1.48
CA CYS A 66 -0.07 7.83 -1.58
C CYS A 66 -1.47 8.07 -0.96
N TYR A 67 -2.34 8.83 -1.62
CA TYR A 67 -3.69 9.08 -1.09
C TYR A 67 -4.60 7.86 -1.17
N PRO A 68 -5.37 7.53 -0.12
CA PRO A 68 -6.30 6.39 -0.11
C PRO A 68 -7.29 6.41 -1.27
N ARG A 69 -7.82 7.59 -1.61
CA ARG A 69 -8.73 7.76 -2.77
C ARG A 69 -8.05 7.42 -4.09
N ALA A 70 -6.78 7.81 -4.27
CA ALA A 70 -6.02 7.52 -5.47
C ALA A 70 -5.78 6.01 -5.59
N VAL A 71 -5.35 5.35 -4.52
CA VAL A 71 -5.11 3.90 -4.51
C VAL A 71 -6.37 3.11 -4.87
N LYS A 72 -7.52 3.43 -4.24
CA LYS A 72 -8.81 2.82 -4.59
C LYS A 72 -9.14 2.98 -6.08
N TRP A 73 -8.89 4.17 -6.63
CA TRP A 73 -9.09 4.43 -8.05
C TRP A 73 -8.13 3.63 -8.95
N LEU A 74 -6.87 3.43 -8.56
CA LEU A 74 -5.89 2.64 -9.31
C LEU A 74 -6.35 1.18 -9.47
N PHE A 75 -6.81 0.54 -8.39
CA PHE A 75 -7.35 -0.82 -8.46
C PHE A 75 -8.61 -0.89 -9.34
N HIS A 76 -9.54 0.06 -9.17
CA HIS A 76 -10.73 0.15 -10.01
C HIS A 76 -10.38 0.32 -11.50
N ASN A 77 -9.43 1.21 -11.84
CA ASN A 77 -8.98 1.43 -13.21
C ASN A 77 -8.31 0.18 -13.83
N ALA A 78 -7.64 -0.63 -13.01
CA ALA A 78 -7.07 -1.91 -13.40
C ALA A 78 -8.13 -3.02 -13.59
N GLY A 79 -9.41 -2.75 -13.29
CA GLY A 79 -10.47 -3.76 -13.29
C GLY A 79 -10.38 -4.75 -12.13
N VAL A 80 -9.68 -4.37 -11.05
CA VAL A 80 -9.56 -5.17 -9.84
C VAL A 80 -10.57 -4.68 -8.81
N PRO A 81 -11.53 -5.52 -8.38
CA PRO A 81 -12.48 -5.16 -7.34
C PRO A 81 -11.75 -4.79 -6.05
N PHE A 82 -12.07 -3.62 -5.49
CA PHE A 82 -11.56 -3.22 -4.18
C PHE A 82 -12.58 -3.64 -3.10
N PRO A 83 -12.21 -4.50 -2.12
CA PRO A 83 -13.12 -4.94 -1.07
C PRO A 83 -13.80 -3.77 -0.36
N GLN A 84 -15.12 -3.85 -0.22
CA GLN A 84 -15.94 -2.82 0.43
C GLN A 84 -16.18 -3.13 1.92
N GLU A 85 -15.94 -4.37 2.33
CA GLU A 85 -16.04 -4.81 3.72
C GLU A 85 -15.01 -4.07 4.58
N GLU A 86 -15.48 -3.49 5.68
CA GLU A 86 -14.63 -2.77 6.62
C GLU A 86 -13.56 -3.71 7.20
N GLY A 87 -12.32 -3.21 7.27
CA GLY A 87 -11.18 -3.97 7.77
C GLY A 87 -10.56 -4.99 6.80
N LYS A 88 -11.12 -5.22 5.60
CA LYS A 88 -10.49 -6.10 4.59
C LYS A 88 -9.30 -5.44 3.90
N VAL A 89 -9.45 -4.18 3.48
CA VAL A 89 -8.35 -3.42 2.90
C VAL A 89 -8.29 -2.03 3.49
N GLU A 90 -7.15 -1.69 4.05
CA GLU A 90 -6.85 -0.39 4.64
C GLU A 90 -5.70 0.26 3.87
N VAL A 91 -5.84 1.55 3.55
CA VAL A 91 -4.79 2.32 2.87
C VAL A 91 -4.32 3.43 3.78
N LEU A 92 -3.05 3.37 4.17
CA LEU A 92 -2.37 4.37 4.99
C LEU A 92 -1.69 5.41 4.10
N ASN A 93 -1.88 6.67 4.46
CA ASN A 93 -1.54 7.83 3.64
C ASN A 93 -0.14 8.36 3.96
N MET A 94 0.87 7.94 3.19
CA MET A 94 2.24 8.42 3.35
C MET A 94 2.47 9.88 2.95
N ARG A 95 1.46 10.59 2.43
CA ARG A 95 1.59 12.02 2.13
C ARG A 95 1.37 12.91 3.35
N ASP A 96 0.50 12.48 4.25
CA ASP A 96 0.03 13.33 5.36
C ASP A 96 0.35 12.73 6.73
N GLN A 97 0.55 11.40 6.83
CA GLN A 97 0.87 10.72 8.09
C GLN A 97 2.39 10.59 8.28
N SER A 98 2.82 10.52 9.54
CA SER A 98 4.23 10.27 9.87
C SER A 98 4.61 8.82 9.59
N ALA A 99 5.89 8.57 9.31
CA ALA A 99 6.39 7.21 9.11
C ALA A 99 6.19 6.31 10.35
N GLU A 100 6.22 6.89 11.55
CA GLU A 100 5.97 6.15 12.80
C GLU A 100 4.53 5.69 12.93
N ASP A 101 3.58 6.60 12.74
CA ASP A 101 2.14 6.26 12.81
C ASP A 101 1.80 5.18 11.79
N ILE A 102 2.30 5.33 10.55
CA ILE A 102 2.10 4.36 9.49
C ILE A 102 2.61 2.98 9.90
N VAL A 103 3.84 2.89 10.39
CA VAL A 103 4.44 1.59 10.74
C VAL A 103 3.70 0.96 11.92
N ASN A 104 3.36 1.73 12.95
CA ASN A 104 2.58 1.24 14.09
C ASN A 104 1.23 0.67 13.63
N GLU A 105 0.54 1.38 12.74
CA GLU A 105 -0.72 0.90 12.14
C GLU A 105 -0.51 -0.35 11.26
N LEU A 106 0.59 -0.44 10.50
CA LEU A 106 0.91 -1.62 9.67
C LEU A 106 1.20 -2.87 10.51
N THR A 107 1.96 -2.74 11.59
CA THR A 107 2.45 -3.87 12.39
C THR A 107 1.56 -4.19 13.60
N GLY A 108 0.63 -3.30 13.95
CA GLY A 108 -0.27 -3.47 15.10
C GLY A 108 0.41 -3.25 16.45
N ASN A 109 1.39 -2.35 16.51
CA ASN A 109 2.10 -1.94 17.74
C ASN A 109 1.44 -0.72 18.38
#